data_AF-A0AB36R9C4-F1
#
_entry.id   AF-A0AB36R9C4-F1
#
_cell.length_a   1.000
_cell.length_b   1.000
_cell.length_c   1.000
_cell.angle_alpha   90.00
_cell.angle_beta   90.00
_cell.angle_gamma   90.00
#
_symmetry.space_group_name_H-M   'P 1'
#
loop_
_entity.id
_entity.type
_entity.pdbx_description
1 polymer ?
#
loop_
_entity_poly.entity_id
_entity_poly.type
_entity_poly.pdbx_seq_one_letter_code
_entity_poly.pdbx_strand_id
1 'polypeptide(L)'
;MAVGARGVRTLFEVTCLGDSLTFGYPHFLSFLLGKEVNRLGFGGQASDYILERYCDGPRSDGVLIVWAGNNNFDDPEKVEADVAAIAAMHDDPGKLLVLGLVNGDYPGRRRGEAGYQQIVDYNERQASRLGDHFLDIRSALINRIGGQNQSDVIPDSIRRDKIHLNIRGNWLVAQMVYARLKRLGLAT
;
A
#
# COMPACT_ATOMS: atom_id res chain seq x y z
N MET A 1 -39.59 -2.50 4.83
CA MET A 1 -38.79 -1.83 3.79
C MET A 1 -37.59 -1.20 4.46
N ALA A 2 -36.41 -1.81 4.32
CA ALA A 2 -35.19 -1.30 4.93
C ALA A 2 -34.68 -0.10 4.11
N VAL A 3 -34.52 1.04 4.77
CA VAL A 3 -33.92 2.23 4.20
C VAL A 3 -32.43 1.93 4.03
N GLY A 4 -32.01 1.68 2.79
CA GLY A 4 -30.59 1.54 2.46
C GLY A 4 -29.87 2.83 2.80
N ALA A 5 -29.01 2.79 3.82
CA ALA A 5 -28.08 3.87 4.09
C ALA A 5 -27.16 4.02 2.87
N ARG A 6 -27.43 5.02 2.03
CA ARG A 6 -26.44 5.48 1.05
C ARG A 6 -25.28 6.03 1.87
N GLY A 7 -24.21 5.24 1.96
CA GLY A 7 -23.01 5.58 2.71
C GLY A 7 -22.53 6.98 2.32
N VAL A 8 -22.13 7.76 3.34
CA VAL A 8 -21.53 9.08 3.15
C VAL A 8 -20.33 8.92 2.20
N ARG A 9 -20.34 9.64 1.08
CA ARG A 9 -19.21 9.66 0.14
C ARG A 9 -18.20 10.70 0.58
N THR A 10 -16.91 10.37 0.55
CA THR A 10 -15.86 11.37 0.81
C THR A 10 -15.71 12.29 -0.39
N LEU A 11 -15.33 13.55 -0.17
CA LEU A 11 -14.96 14.49 -1.25
C LEU A 11 -13.55 14.24 -1.81
N PHE A 12 -12.77 13.34 -1.21
CA PHE A 12 -11.40 13.09 -1.63
C PHE A 12 -11.36 12.25 -2.91
N GLU A 13 -10.68 12.77 -3.93
CA GLU A 13 -10.45 12.06 -5.20
C GLU A 13 -9.43 10.93 -5.10
N VAL A 14 -8.62 10.90 -4.04
CA VAL A 14 -7.63 9.85 -3.79
C VAL A 14 -7.67 9.45 -2.32
N THR A 15 -7.76 8.15 -2.06
CA THR A 15 -7.73 7.56 -0.71
C THR A 15 -6.56 6.59 -0.59
N CYS A 16 -5.73 6.79 0.44
CA CYS A 16 -4.64 5.87 0.80
C CYS A 16 -5.06 5.08 2.04
N LEU A 17 -5.29 3.78 1.87
CA LEU A 17 -5.73 2.85 2.90
C LEU A 17 -4.58 1.92 3.30
N GLY A 18 -4.33 1.77 4.59
CA GLY A 18 -3.29 0.85 5.04
C GLY A 18 -2.95 0.91 6.52
N ASP A 19 -1.74 0.44 6.83
CA ASP A 19 -1.18 0.37 8.18
C ASP A 19 -0.27 1.58 8.52
N SER A 20 0.72 1.38 9.40
CA SER A 20 1.69 2.41 9.79
C SER A 20 2.56 2.92 8.64
N LEU A 21 2.78 2.14 7.57
CA LEU A 21 3.53 2.58 6.40
C LEU A 21 2.74 3.60 5.57
N THR A 22 1.43 3.70 5.78
CA THR A 22 0.54 4.63 5.08
C THR A 22 0.44 6.00 5.77
N PHE A 23 1.10 6.24 6.91
CA PHE A 23 0.99 7.55 7.59
C PHE A 23 1.64 8.71 6.83
N GLY A 24 2.84 8.50 6.27
CA GLY A 24 3.68 9.61 5.81
C GLY A 24 3.50 9.95 4.33
N TYR A 25 3.63 8.97 3.45
CA TYR A 25 3.64 9.22 2.00
C TYR A 25 2.40 9.94 1.44
N PRO A 26 1.17 9.77 1.96
CA PRO A 26 0.01 10.45 1.39
C PRO A 26 0.07 11.98 1.51
N HIS A 27 0.78 12.50 2.51
CA HIS A 27 1.03 13.94 2.64
C HIS A 27 1.91 14.49 1.50
N PHE A 28 2.93 13.74 1.10
CA PHE A 28 3.76 14.12 -0.05
C PHE A 28 3.02 13.93 -1.36
N LEU A 29 2.20 12.87 -1.44
CA LEU A 29 1.38 12.59 -2.61
C LEU A 29 0.36 13.71 -2.86
N SER A 30 -0.24 14.30 -1.81
CA SER A 30 -1.15 15.43 -1.99
C SER A 30 -0.48 16.65 -2.63
N PHE A 31 0.79 16.93 -2.30
CA PHE A 31 1.54 18.00 -2.96
C PHE A 31 1.83 17.69 -4.43
N LEU A 32 2.21 16.45 -4.75
CA LEU A 32 2.50 16.03 -6.12
C LEU A 32 1.24 16.06 -7.01
N LEU A 33 0.08 15.73 -6.44
CA LEU A 33 -1.20 15.75 -7.15
C LEU A 33 -1.86 17.13 -7.19
N GLY A 34 -1.45 18.07 -6.34
CA GLY A 34 -2.12 19.37 -6.18
C GLY A 34 -3.55 19.28 -5.61
N LYS A 35 -3.88 18.20 -4.89
CA LYS A 35 -5.20 17.94 -4.30
C LYS A 35 -5.09 17.21 -2.97
N GLU A 36 -6.13 17.33 -2.16
CA GLU A 36 -6.20 16.61 -0.89
C GLU A 36 -6.29 15.09 -1.10
N VAL A 37 -5.55 14.35 -0.27
CA VAL A 37 -5.52 12.89 -0.25
C VAL A 37 -6.06 12.43 1.09
N ASN A 38 -7.06 11.53 1.09
CA ASN A 38 -7.56 10.93 2.30
C ASN A 38 -6.54 9.95 2.88
N ARG A 39 -6.23 10.08 4.16
CA ARG A 39 -5.16 9.33 4.84
C ARG A 39 -5.78 8.37 5.84
N LEU A 40 -5.94 7.12 5.45
CA LEU A 40 -6.55 6.06 6.25
C LEU A 40 -5.53 5.01 6.71
N GLY A 41 -4.30 5.46 7.00
CA GLY A 41 -3.24 4.67 7.61
C GLY A 41 -3.39 4.63 9.14
N PHE A 42 -3.36 3.43 9.73
CA PHE A 42 -3.42 3.25 11.18
C PHE A 42 -2.37 2.23 11.66
N GLY A 43 -1.62 2.60 12.69
CA GLY A 43 -0.45 1.83 13.11
C GLY A 43 -0.77 0.46 13.68
N GLY A 44 0.02 -0.53 13.31
CA GLY A 44 -0.07 -1.91 13.85
C GLY A 44 -1.25 -2.73 13.33
N GLN A 45 -2.06 -2.21 12.42
CA GLN A 45 -3.22 -2.95 11.91
C GLN A 45 -2.84 -3.98 10.85
N ALA A 46 -3.36 -5.20 11.02
CA ALA A 46 -3.35 -6.25 10.00
C ALA A 46 -4.40 -5.97 8.90
N SER A 47 -4.34 -6.74 7.81
CA SER A 47 -5.21 -6.55 6.65
C SER A 47 -6.72 -6.64 6.95
N ASP A 48 -7.12 -7.42 7.95
CA ASP A 48 -8.50 -7.61 8.36
C ASP A 48 -9.10 -6.40 9.06
N TYR A 49 -8.36 -5.79 9.99
CA TYR A 49 -8.76 -4.51 10.59
C TYR A 49 -8.81 -3.38 9.55
N ILE A 50 -7.93 -3.42 8.55
CA ILE A 50 -7.95 -2.46 7.43
C ILE A 50 -9.21 -2.67 6.59
N LEU A 51 -9.57 -3.93 6.30
CA LEU A 51 -10.80 -4.31 5.61
C LEU A 51 -12.04 -3.86 6.38
N GLU A 52 -12.14 -4.15 7.68
CA GLU A 52 -13.25 -3.76 8.55
C GLU A 52 -13.46 -2.23 8.53
N ARG A 53 -12.39 -1.44 8.66
CA ARG A 53 -12.49 0.02 8.55
C ARG A 53 -12.95 0.50 7.19
N TYR A 54 -12.59 -0.20 6.11
CA TYR A 54 -13.05 0.16 4.77
C TYR A 54 -14.53 -0.21 4.58
N CYS A 55 -15.01 -1.29 5.20
CA CYS A 55 -16.43 -1.65 5.26
C CYS A 55 -17.25 -0.57 5.96
N ASP A 56 -16.79 -0.11 7.12
CA ASP A 56 -17.52 0.79 8.02
C ASP A 56 -17.35 2.27 7.68
N GLY A 57 -16.33 2.60 6.89
CA GLY A 57 -15.96 3.96 6.55
C GLY A 57 -16.74 4.55 5.36
N PRO A 58 -16.74 5.89 5.22
CA PRO A 58 -17.25 6.53 4.02
C PRO A 58 -16.40 6.13 2.80
N ARG A 59 -17.06 5.75 1.71
CA ARG A 59 -16.38 5.29 0.48
C ARG A 59 -16.08 6.48 -0.45
N SER A 60 -14.99 6.37 -1.21
CA SER A 60 -14.68 7.29 -2.31
C SER A 60 -14.88 6.56 -3.63
N ASP A 61 -15.50 7.24 -4.60
CA ASP A 61 -15.57 6.81 -6.01
C ASP A 61 -14.29 7.20 -6.80
N GLY A 62 -13.32 7.81 -6.12
CA GLY A 62 -12.03 8.22 -6.64
C GLY A 62 -11.00 7.09 -6.66
N VAL A 63 -9.72 7.44 -6.75
CA VAL A 63 -8.61 6.48 -6.74
C VAL A 63 -8.44 5.87 -5.35
N LEU A 64 -8.42 4.55 -5.27
CA LEU A 64 -8.08 3.82 -4.05
C LEU A 64 -6.67 3.23 -4.14
N ILE A 65 -5.84 3.56 -3.15
CA ILE A 65 -4.49 3.02 -3.00
C ILE A 65 -4.45 2.17 -1.74
N VAL A 66 -4.13 0.89 -1.87
CA VAL A 66 -4.12 -0.07 -0.76
C VAL A 66 -2.70 -0.51 -0.46
N TRP A 67 -2.26 -0.31 0.78
CA TRP A 67 -0.99 -0.84 1.29
C TRP A 67 -1.22 -1.55 2.63
N ALA A 68 -1.56 -2.83 2.54
CA ALA A 68 -2.00 -3.66 3.65
C ALA A 68 -1.26 -5.00 3.65
N GLY A 69 -1.05 -5.57 4.84
CA GLY A 69 -0.51 -6.92 5.02
C GLY A 69 0.86 -7.00 5.69
N ASN A 70 1.57 -5.90 5.92
CA ASN A 70 2.91 -5.98 6.54
C ASN A 70 2.88 -6.45 8.01
N ASN A 71 1.73 -6.35 8.69
CA ASN A 71 1.56 -6.79 10.08
C ASN A 71 1.07 -8.24 10.23
N ASN A 72 0.67 -8.89 9.13
CA ASN A 72 0.24 -10.30 9.08
C ASN A 72 0.76 -10.99 7.80
N PHE A 73 1.99 -10.66 7.41
CA PHE A 73 2.66 -11.17 6.20
C PHE A 73 2.91 -12.69 6.26
N ASP A 74 2.84 -13.25 7.46
CA ASP A 74 2.99 -14.67 7.76
C ASP A 74 1.73 -15.50 7.45
N ASP A 75 0.61 -14.84 7.13
CA ASP A 75 -0.62 -15.42 6.59
C ASP A 75 -0.96 -14.76 5.24
N PRO A 76 -0.18 -15.03 4.18
CA PRO A 76 -0.34 -14.34 2.91
C PRO A 76 -1.68 -14.65 2.24
N GLU A 77 -2.25 -15.84 2.43
CA GLU A 77 -3.58 -16.19 1.92
C GLU A 77 -4.66 -15.28 2.51
N LYS A 78 -4.60 -15.00 3.82
CA LYS A 78 -5.51 -14.03 4.46
C LYS A 78 -5.32 -12.62 3.92
N VAL A 79 -4.07 -12.15 3.77
CA VAL A 79 -3.79 -10.82 3.19
C VAL A 79 -4.40 -10.72 1.78
N GLU A 80 -4.26 -11.75 0.96
CA GLU A 80 -4.81 -11.77 -0.40
C GLU A 80 -6.33 -11.72 -0.43
N ALA A 81 -6.99 -12.46 0.47
CA ALA A 81 -8.43 -12.47 0.62
C ALA A 81 -8.96 -11.09 1.06
N ASP A 82 -8.31 -10.49 2.06
CA ASP A 82 -8.71 -9.18 2.59
C ASP A 82 -8.52 -8.07 1.54
N VAL A 83 -7.39 -8.06 0.82
CA VAL A 83 -7.14 -7.08 -0.27
C VAL A 83 -8.11 -7.30 -1.43
N ALA A 84 -8.45 -8.55 -1.77
CA ALA A 84 -9.45 -8.83 -2.79
C ALA A 84 -10.85 -8.35 -2.38
N ALA A 85 -11.23 -8.50 -1.11
CA ALA A 85 -12.49 -7.99 -0.57
C ALA A 85 -12.54 -6.45 -0.60
N ILE A 86 -11.44 -5.77 -0.25
CA ILE A 86 -11.32 -4.31 -0.39
C ILE A 86 -11.51 -3.90 -1.86
N ALA A 87 -10.81 -4.56 -2.79
CA ALA A 87 -10.92 -4.27 -4.22
C ALA A 87 -12.35 -4.48 -4.76
N ALA A 88 -13.01 -5.57 -4.35
CA ALA A 88 -14.39 -5.87 -4.73
C ALA A 88 -15.39 -4.84 -4.18
N MET A 89 -15.19 -4.35 -2.96
CA MET A 89 -16.04 -3.30 -2.38
C MET A 89 -15.81 -1.92 -2.99
N HIS A 90 -14.61 -1.66 -3.51
CA HIS A 90 -14.32 -0.42 -4.23
C HIS A 90 -15.09 -0.35 -5.56
N ASP A 91 -15.30 -1.49 -6.22
CA ASP A 91 -16.13 -1.66 -7.42
C ASP A 91 -15.69 -0.79 -8.63
N ASP A 92 -14.41 -0.41 -8.68
CA ASP A 92 -13.79 0.28 -9.81
C ASP A 92 -12.32 -0.18 -9.95
N PRO A 93 -12.05 -1.33 -10.58
CA PRO A 93 -10.68 -1.84 -10.73
C PRO A 93 -9.78 -0.90 -11.53
N GLY A 94 -10.36 -0.03 -12.38
CA GLY A 94 -9.62 0.98 -13.14
C GLY A 94 -9.04 2.10 -12.26
N LYS A 95 -9.57 2.29 -11.05
CA LYS A 95 -9.12 3.31 -10.08
C LYS A 95 -8.41 2.72 -8.86
N LEU A 96 -8.02 1.45 -8.92
CA LEU A 96 -7.31 0.77 -7.84
C LEU A 96 -5.78 0.81 -8.07
N LEU A 97 -5.01 0.95 -6.99
CA LEU A 97 -3.58 0.64 -6.98
C LEU A 97 -3.24 -0.11 -5.69
N VAL A 98 -2.63 -1.29 -5.80
CA VAL A 98 -2.15 -2.06 -4.65
C VAL A 98 -0.62 -1.94 -4.55
N LEU A 99 -0.13 -1.66 -3.35
CA LEU A 99 1.30 -1.60 -3.05
C LEU A 99 1.77 -2.90 -2.42
N GLY A 100 2.92 -3.41 -2.91
CA GLY A 100 3.55 -4.62 -2.38
C GLY A 100 4.03 -4.49 -0.93
N LEU A 101 4.14 -5.62 -0.26
CA LEU A 101 4.74 -5.73 1.07
C LEU A 101 6.24 -5.40 1.01
N VAL A 102 6.79 -4.94 2.14
CA VAL A 102 8.20 -4.57 2.27
C VAL A 102 8.89 -5.42 3.33
N ASN A 103 10.17 -5.68 3.08
CA ASN A 103 11.01 -6.33 4.08
C ASN A 103 11.56 -5.29 5.06
N GLY A 104 11.33 -5.56 6.34
CA GLY A 104 11.94 -4.82 7.45
C GLY A 104 13.21 -5.51 7.95
N ASP A 105 14.02 -4.77 8.71
CA ASP A 105 15.23 -5.25 9.35
C ASP A 105 14.92 -6.01 10.67
N TYR A 106 14.18 -7.10 10.53
CA TYR A 106 13.82 -8.01 11.61
C TYR A 106 14.24 -9.44 11.25
N PRO A 107 14.51 -10.30 12.26
CA PRO A 107 14.58 -11.74 12.02
C PRO A 107 13.30 -12.24 11.36
N GLY A 108 13.46 -13.12 10.37
CA GLY A 108 12.37 -13.67 9.57
C GLY A 108 12.07 -12.92 8.27
N ARG A 109 12.54 -11.67 8.09
CA ARG A 109 12.21 -10.82 6.92
C ARG A 109 13.37 -10.52 5.98
N ARG A 110 14.58 -11.03 6.26
CA ARG A 110 15.75 -10.85 5.40
C ARG A 110 15.84 -11.97 4.37
N ARG A 111 16.47 -11.70 3.23
CA ARG A 111 16.73 -12.69 2.19
C ARG A 111 17.30 -13.98 2.78
N GLY A 112 16.68 -15.12 2.43
CA GLY A 112 17.04 -16.45 2.92
C GLY A 112 16.27 -16.91 4.16
N GLU A 113 15.42 -16.07 4.74
CA GLU A 113 14.56 -16.41 5.87
C GLU A 113 13.12 -16.76 5.38
N ALA A 114 12.35 -17.53 6.15
CA ALA A 114 11.05 -18.03 5.71
C ALA A 114 10.03 -16.91 5.42
N GLY A 115 9.96 -15.90 6.30
CA GLY A 115 9.04 -14.78 6.14
C GLY A 115 9.36 -13.85 4.97
N TYR A 116 10.64 -13.77 4.58
CA TYR A 116 11.06 -13.10 3.35
C TYR A 116 10.41 -13.76 2.13
N GLN A 117 10.43 -15.10 2.07
CA GLN A 117 9.85 -15.82 0.94
C GLN A 117 8.34 -15.60 0.86
N GLN A 118 7.63 -15.60 2.01
CA GLN A 118 6.20 -15.28 2.05
C GLN A 118 5.88 -13.89 1.48
N ILE A 119 6.69 -12.87 1.82
CA ILE A 119 6.55 -11.50 1.31
C ILE A 119 6.81 -11.44 -0.20
N VAL A 120 7.86 -12.10 -0.68
CA VAL A 120 8.21 -12.10 -2.12
C VAL A 120 7.15 -12.84 -2.92
N ASP A 121 6.74 -14.03 -2.48
CA ASP A 121 5.72 -14.83 -3.16
C ASP A 121 4.38 -14.09 -3.22
N TYR A 122 3.98 -13.44 -2.13
CA TYR A 122 2.79 -12.58 -2.12
C TYR A 122 2.90 -11.48 -3.18
N ASN A 123 4.03 -10.74 -3.20
CA ASN A 123 4.22 -9.66 -4.16
C ASN A 123 4.22 -10.16 -5.62
N GLU A 124 4.82 -11.31 -5.89
CA GLU A 124 4.82 -11.93 -7.22
C GLU A 124 3.41 -12.35 -7.65
N ARG A 125 2.64 -12.98 -6.75
CA ARG A 125 1.23 -13.34 -7.03
C ARG A 125 0.37 -12.11 -7.27
N GLN A 126 0.54 -11.05 -6.48
CA GLN A 126 -0.20 -9.80 -6.69
C GLN A 126 0.20 -9.10 -7.99
N ALA A 127 1.48 -9.07 -8.34
CA ALA A 127 1.95 -8.55 -9.62
C ALA A 127 1.33 -9.30 -10.80
N SER A 128 1.29 -10.64 -10.74
CA SER A 128 0.66 -11.46 -11.78
C SER A 128 -0.85 -11.25 -11.87
N ARG A 129 -1.53 -11.03 -10.74
CA ARG A 129 -2.99 -10.89 -10.67
C ARG A 129 -3.49 -9.51 -11.10
N LEU A 130 -2.78 -8.45 -10.70
CA LEU A 130 -3.23 -7.07 -10.82
C LEU A 130 -2.51 -6.30 -11.93
N GLY A 131 -1.43 -6.84 -12.49
CA GLY A 131 -0.67 -6.23 -13.58
C GLY A 131 -0.23 -4.80 -13.24
N ASP A 132 -0.58 -3.83 -14.09
CA ASP A 132 -0.19 -2.43 -13.91
C ASP A 132 -0.84 -1.77 -12.68
N HIS A 133 -1.90 -2.36 -12.11
CA HIS A 133 -2.54 -1.91 -10.86
C HIS A 133 -1.85 -2.45 -9.60
N PHE A 134 -0.69 -3.11 -9.75
CA PHE A 134 0.21 -3.43 -8.65
C PHE A 134 1.56 -2.73 -8.78
N LEU A 135 2.04 -2.19 -7.67
CA LEU A 135 3.38 -1.61 -7.55
C LEU A 135 4.18 -2.38 -6.50
N ASP A 136 5.18 -3.14 -6.93
CA ASP A 136 6.22 -3.68 -6.04
C ASP A 136 7.09 -2.53 -5.50
N ILE A 137 6.58 -1.87 -4.46
CA ILE A 137 7.21 -0.72 -3.84
C ILE A 137 8.53 -1.10 -3.14
N ARG A 138 8.67 -2.35 -2.70
CA ARG A 138 9.92 -2.88 -2.13
C ARG A 138 11.04 -2.82 -3.15
N SER A 139 10.86 -3.51 -4.29
CA SER A 139 11.86 -3.55 -5.35
C SER A 139 12.13 -2.15 -5.91
N ALA A 140 11.10 -1.32 -6.05
CA ALA A 140 11.24 0.05 -6.52
C ALA A 140 12.11 0.93 -5.59
N LEU A 141 11.89 0.86 -4.27
CA LEU A 141 12.68 1.61 -3.29
C LEU A 141 14.14 1.16 -3.25
N ILE A 142 14.40 -0.15 -3.27
CA ILE A 142 15.77 -0.69 -3.25
C ILE A 142 16.52 -0.28 -4.52
N ASN A 143 15.89 -0.42 -5.68
CA ASN A 143 16.48 -0.02 -6.96
C ASN A 143 16.77 1.49 -7.01
N ARG A 144 15.90 2.32 -6.43
CA ARG A 144 16.08 3.78 -6.42
C ARG A 144 17.28 4.26 -5.62
N ILE A 145 17.68 3.53 -4.57
CA ILE A 145 18.75 3.93 -3.65
C ILE A 145 20.13 3.37 -4.04
N GLY A 146 20.20 2.43 -4.98
CA GLY A 146 21.49 1.91 -5.47
C GLY A 146 21.49 0.46 -5.92
N GLY A 147 20.35 -0.24 -5.89
CA GLY A 147 20.14 -1.49 -6.63
C GLY A 147 20.89 -2.73 -6.12
N GLN A 148 21.62 -2.64 -5.01
CA GLN A 148 22.24 -3.80 -4.38
C GLN A 148 21.98 -3.78 -2.88
N ASN A 149 21.07 -4.66 -2.45
CA ASN A 149 20.81 -4.91 -1.05
C ASN A 149 20.77 -6.42 -0.82
N GLN A 150 21.85 -6.98 -0.27
CA GLN A 150 21.99 -8.42 -0.06
C GLN A 150 20.88 -8.97 0.83
N SER A 151 20.54 -8.25 1.89
CA SER A 151 19.47 -8.61 2.82
C SER A 151 18.07 -8.36 2.26
N ASP A 152 17.95 -7.61 1.15
CA ASP A 152 16.70 -7.24 0.49
C ASP A 152 15.70 -6.55 1.44
N VAL A 153 16.22 -5.74 2.34
CA VAL A 153 15.47 -4.91 3.29
C VAL A 153 15.37 -3.48 2.75
N ILE A 154 14.38 -2.69 3.12
CA ILE A 154 14.42 -1.26 2.76
C ILE A 154 15.72 -0.62 3.32
N PRO A 155 16.47 0.21 2.58
CA PRO A 155 17.71 0.80 3.12
C PRO A 155 17.49 1.67 4.36
N ASP A 156 18.46 1.68 5.27
CA ASP A 156 18.46 2.49 6.50
C ASP A 156 18.36 3.99 6.22
N SER A 157 19.01 4.48 5.15
CA SER A 157 18.98 5.87 4.71
C SER A 157 17.58 6.42 4.40
N ILE A 158 16.59 5.54 4.22
CA ILE A 158 15.19 5.91 3.97
C ILE A 158 14.22 5.35 5.01
N ARG A 159 14.72 4.68 6.06
CA ARG A 159 13.93 4.25 7.22
C ARG A 159 14.25 5.10 8.46
N ARG A 160 13.32 5.15 9.39
CA ARG A 160 13.53 5.73 10.75
C ARG A 160 13.84 4.65 11.78
N ASP A 161 13.38 3.43 11.54
CA ASP A 161 13.52 2.27 12.42
C ASP A 161 13.66 1.01 11.55
N LYS A 162 13.33 -0.16 12.10
CA LYS A 162 13.45 -1.43 11.40
C LYS A 162 12.53 -1.58 10.18
N ILE A 163 11.46 -0.80 10.02
CA ILE A 163 10.60 -0.89 8.82
C ILE A 163 9.97 0.43 8.39
N HIS A 164 9.66 1.32 9.33
CA HIS A 164 8.96 2.56 9.02
C HIS A 164 9.89 3.52 8.28
N LEU A 165 9.33 4.20 7.29
CA LEU A 165 10.03 5.15 6.45
C LEU A 165 10.30 6.47 7.21
N ASN A 166 11.45 7.08 6.96
CA ASN A 166 11.71 8.46 7.36
C ASN A 166 11.09 9.44 6.34
N ILE A 167 11.33 10.74 6.51
CA ILE A 167 10.81 11.77 5.59
C ILE A 167 11.22 11.50 4.13
N ARG A 168 12.50 11.16 3.89
CA ARG A 168 13.02 10.85 2.56
C ARG A 168 12.37 9.60 1.97
N GLY A 169 12.17 8.54 2.77
CA GLY A 169 11.49 7.33 2.32
C GLY A 169 10.04 7.57 1.93
N ASN A 170 9.29 8.31 2.76
CA ASN A 170 7.90 8.68 2.46
C ASN A 170 7.79 9.55 1.20
N TRP A 171 8.72 10.49 0.99
CA TRP A 171 8.80 11.28 -0.24
C TRP A 171 9.02 10.39 -1.47
N LEU A 172 9.94 9.42 -1.40
CA LEU A 172 10.21 8.50 -2.52
C LEU A 172 9.00 7.62 -2.84
N VAL A 173 8.31 7.09 -1.83
CA VAL A 173 7.06 6.34 -2.04
C VAL A 173 6.04 7.21 -2.76
N ALA A 174 5.83 8.44 -2.30
CA ALA A 174 4.89 9.36 -2.96
C ALA A 174 5.25 9.63 -4.42
N GLN A 175 6.54 9.82 -4.75
CA GLN A 175 6.99 9.97 -6.13
C GLN A 175 6.71 8.72 -6.99
N MET A 176 6.95 7.53 -6.45
CA MET A 176 6.71 6.26 -7.16
C MET A 176 5.23 6.00 -7.38
N VAL A 177 4.41 6.26 -6.36
CA VAL A 177 2.95 6.18 -6.45
C VAL A 177 2.42 7.19 -7.47
N TYR A 178 2.83 8.46 -7.38
CA TYR A 178 2.44 9.48 -8.35
C TYR A 178 2.80 9.08 -9.79
N ALA A 179 4.04 8.63 -10.02
CA ALA A 179 4.48 8.17 -11.33
C ALA A 179 3.65 6.97 -11.84
N ARG A 180 3.27 6.05 -10.95
CA ARG A 180 2.41 4.91 -11.30
C ARG A 180 1.00 5.39 -11.65
N LEU A 181 0.40 6.28 -10.88
CA LEU A 181 -0.92 6.86 -11.16
C LEU A 181 -0.94 7.59 -12.51
N LYS A 182 0.12 8.34 -12.85
CA LYS A 182 0.23 8.97 -14.17
C LYS A 182 0.24 7.96 -15.32
N ARG A 183 0.97 6.84 -15.17
CA ARG A 183 0.99 5.77 -16.19
C ARG A 183 -0.38 5.12 -16.38
N LEU A 184 -1.16 5.03 -15.31
CA LEU A 184 -2.54 4.51 -15.33
C LEU A 184 -3.57 5.55 -15.84
N GLY A 185 -3.16 6.80 -16.12
CA GLY A 185 -4.09 7.88 -16.46
C GLY A 185 -4.95 8.36 -15.28
N LEU A 186 -4.55 8.04 -14.05
CA LEU A 186 -5.26 8.38 -12.80
C LEU A 186 -4.74 9.67 -12.14
N ALA A 187 -3.70 10.28 -12.71
CA ALA A 187 -3.15 11.55 -12.29
C ALA A 187 -2.66 12.35 -13.51
N THR A 188 -2.85 13.67 -13.47
CA THR A 188 -2.35 14.62 -14.46
C THR A 188 -1.09 15.32 -13.97
#